data_AF-G9L3V9-F1
#
_entry.id   AF-G9L3V9-F1
#
_cell.length_a   1.000
_cell.length_b   1.000
_cell.length_c   1.000
_cell.angle_alpha   90.00
_cell.angle_beta   90.00
_cell.angle_gamma   90.00
#
_symmetry.space_group_name_H-M   'P 1'
#
loop_
_entity.id
_entity.type
_entity.pdbx_description
1 polymer ?
#
loop_
_entity_poly.entity_id
_entity_poly.type
_entity_poly.pdbx_seq_one_letter_code
_entity_poly.pdbx_strand_id
1 'polypeptide(L)'
;LWEEERAELGLTAKQSFIDLGCGNGLLVHILSTEGHPGRGIDVRRRKIWDMYGPQTCLEEGAITPSDKTLFPDVDWLIGNHSDELTPWV
;
A
#
# COMPACT_ATOMS: atom_id res chain seq x y z
N LEU A 1 9.56 9.30 -15.18
CA LEU A 1 9.40 7.91 -15.64
C LEU A 1 7.93 7.49 -15.74
N TRP A 2 7.20 7.23 -14.66
CA TRP A 2 5.82 6.72 -14.78
C TRP A 2 4.77 7.75 -15.18
N GLU A 3 4.95 9.02 -14.83
CA GLU A 3 4.08 10.07 -15.37
C GLU A 3 4.27 10.25 -16.88
N GLU A 4 5.51 10.12 -17.35
CA GLU A 4 5.88 10.15 -18.77
C GLU A 4 5.32 8.92 -19.49
N GLU A 5 5.49 7.72 -18.94
CA GLU A 5 4.93 6.47 -19.47
C GLU A 5 3.40 6.50 -19.55
N ARG A 6 2.71 7.00 -18.52
CA ARG A 6 1.25 7.20 -18.57
C ARG A 6 0.86 8.17 -19.67
N ALA A 7 1.61 9.26 -19.85
CA ALA A 7 1.35 10.23 -20.90
C ALA A 7 1.58 9.61 -22.30
N GLU A 8 2.64 8.83 -22.47
CA GLU A 8 2.96 8.13 -23.71
C GLU A 8 1.91 7.07 -24.07
N LEU A 9 1.43 6.30 -23.08
CA LEU A 9 0.44 5.24 -23.26
C LEU A 9 -1.02 5.74 -23.19
N GLY A 10 -1.25 7.02 -22.92
CA GLY A 10 -2.60 7.60 -22.77
C GLY A 10 -3.39 7.04 -21.57
N LEU A 11 -2.69 6.61 -20.52
CA LEU A 11 -3.30 6.00 -19.33
C LEU A 11 -3.78 7.09 -18.36
N THR A 12 -5.04 6.98 -17.94
CA THR A 12 -5.64 7.90 -16.95
C THR A 12 -5.58 7.35 -15.53
N ALA A 13 -5.39 6.04 -15.36
CA ALA A 13 -5.31 5.40 -14.05
C ALA A 13 -3.95 5.67 -13.40
N LYS A 14 -3.98 6.02 -12.11
CA LYS A 14 -2.76 6.10 -11.30
C LYS A 14 -2.29 4.71 -10.90
N GLN A 15 -1.00 4.57 -10.65
CA GLN A 15 -0.40 3.33 -10.20
C GLN A 15 -1.00 2.91 -8.85
N SER A 16 -1.33 1.63 -8.78
CA SER A 16 -1.87 0.96 -7.63
C SER A 16 -0.77 0.49 -6.66
N PHE A 17 -1.10 0.33 -5.38
CA PHE A 17 -0.11 -0.06 -4.38
C PHE A 17 -0.63 -0.94 -3.26
N ILE A 18 0.29 -1.68 -2.65
CA ILE A 18 0.14 -2.32 -1.34
C ILE A 18 1.31 -1.93 -0.45
N ASP A 19 1.01 -1.43 0.76
CA ASP A 19 1.99 -1.09 1.80
C ASP A 19 1.97 -2.17 2.90
N LEU A 20 3.02 -2.98 2.97
CA LEU A 20 3.20 -4.03 3.95
C LEU A 20 3.91 -3.48 5.19
N GLY A 21 3.35 -3.72 6.38
CA GLY A 21 3.83 -3.09 7.60
C GLY A 21 3.52 -1.60 7.62
N CYS A 22 2.30 -1.22 7.22
CA CYS A 22 1.92 0.18 7.03
C CYS A 22 1.85 0.99 8.35
N GLY A 23 1.92 0.33 9.51
CA GLY A 23 1.98 0.93 10.83
C GLY A 23 0.81 1.88 11.11
N ASN A 24 1.12 3.17 11.24
CA ASN A 24 0.09 4.19 11.45
C ASN A 24 -0.80 4.43 10.23
N GLY A 25 -0.44 3.95 9.03
CA GLY A 25 -1.25 4.13 7.81
C GLY A 25 -1.11 5.50 7.14
N LEU A 26 -0.15 6.33 7.56
CA LEU A 26 0.02 7.68 7.03
C LEU A 26 0.36 7.69 5.53
N LEU A 27 1.27 6.82 5.09
CA LEU A 27 1.64 6.74 3.67
C LEU A 27 0.45 6.29 2.82
N VAL A 28 -0.27 5.26 3.26
CA VAL A 28 -1.52 4.80 2.63
C VAL A 28 -2.49 5.97 2.50
N HIS A 29 -2.70 6.74 3.57
CA HIS A 29 -3.60 7.89 3.55
C HIS A 29 -3.20 8.95 2.53
N ILE A 30 -1.91 9.30 2.46
CA ILE A 30 -1.39 10.27 1.49
C ILE A 30 -1.62 9.77 0.06
N LEU A 31 -1.19 8.55 -0.26
CA LEU A 31 -1.30 7.98 -1.60
C LEU A 31 -2.76 7.85 -2.05
N SER A 32 -3.64 7.37 -1.16
CA SER A 32 -5.08 7.29 -1.44
C SER A 32 -5.71 8.66 -1.67
N THR A 33 -5.30 9.70 -0.93
CA THR A 33 -5.80 11.07 -1.10
C THR A 33 -5.31 11.69 -2.41
N GLU A 34 -4.09 11.35 -2.84
CA GLU A 34 -3.57 11.68 -4.15
C GLU A 34 -4.24 10.87 -5.29
N GLY A 35 -5.15 9.94 -4.98
CA GLY A 35 -5.89 9.16 -5.97
C GLY A 35 -5.16 7.92 -6.49
N HIS A 36 -4.09 7.49 -5.82
CA HIS A 36 -3.49 6.17 -6.07
C HIS A 36 -4.35 5.10 -5.39
N PRO A 37 -4.91 4.12 -6.14
CA PRO A 37 -5.71 3.06 -5.54
C PRO A 37 -4.80 2.08 -4.79
N GLY A 38 -5.13 1.76 -3.54
CA GLY A 38 -4.30 0.84 -2.78
C GLY A 38 -4.78 0.62 -1.36
N ARG A 39 -4.00 -0.17 -0.61
CA ARG A 39 -4.26 -0.46 0.80
C ARG A 39 -2.97 -0.69 1.57
N GLY A 40 -3.05 -0.54 2.89
CA GLY A 40 -1.99 -0.95 3.81
C GLY A 40 -2.41 -2.16 4.64
N ILE A 41 -1.45 -3.05 4.91
CA ILE A 41 -1.62 -4.19 5.79
C ILE A 41 -0.61 -4.07 6.92
N ASP A 42 -1.08 -4.16 8.16
CA ASP A 42 -0.22 -4.20 9.35
C ASP A 42 -0.64 -5.35 10.25
N VAL A 43 0.31 -5.96 10.97
CA VAL A 43 0.00 -7.05 11.91
C VAL A 43 -0.91 -6.59 13.05
N ARG A 44 -0.98 -5.28 13.32
CA ARG A 44 -1.76 -4.72 14.42
C ARG A 44 -2.47 -3.43 14.03
N ARG A 45 -3.79 -3.40 14.26
CA ARG A 45 -4.57 -2.15 14.11
C ARG A 45 -4.08 -1.06 15.07
N ARG A 46 -3.90 0.16 14.56
CA ARG A 46 -3.58 1.35 15.36
C ARG A 46 -4.81 2.24 15.53
N LYS A 47 -4.93 2.89 16.69
CA LYS A 47 -6.07 3.80 17.01
C LYS A 47 -6.20 4.96 16.03
N ILE A 48 -5.09 5.43 15.46
CA ILE A 48 -5.08 6.51 14.46
C ILE A 48 -5.86 6.14 13.19
N TRP A 49 -6.05 4.85 12.90
CA TRP A 49 -6.81 4.42 11.73
C TRP A 49 -8.26 4.91 11.75
N ASP A 50 -8.84 5.07 12.94
CA ASP A 50 -10.22 5.57 13.11
C ASP A 50 -10.36 7.05 12.72
N MET A 51 -9.25 7.78 12.56
CA MET A 51 -9.26 9.18 12.13
C MET A 51 -9.20 9.35 10.61
N TYR A 52 -8.88 8.31 9.85
CA TYR A 52 -8.82 8.40 8.40
C TYR A 52 -10.19 8.25 7.74
N GLY A 53 -10.34 8.91 6.60
CA GLY A 53 -11.56 8.83 5.79
C GLY A 53 -11.69 7.50 5.02
N PRO A 54 -12.84 7.28 4.38
CA PRO A 54 -13.16 6.03 3.68
C PRO A 54 -12.24 5.73 2.50
N GLN A 55 -11.49 6.71 2.01
CA GLN A 55 -10.48 6.52 0.97
C GLN A 55 -9.25 5.73 1.45
N THR A 56 -9.01 5.66 2.76
CA THR A 56 -7.82 5.03 3.33
C THR A 56 -8.13 3.60 3.77
N CYS A 57 -7.78 2.64 2.91
CA CYS A 57 -8.00 1.22 3.16
C CYS A 57 -6.86 0.64 4.01
N LEU A 58 -7.16 0.30 5.27
CA LEU A 58 -6.20 -0.29 6.21
C LEU A 58 -6.73 -1.60 6.77
N GLU A 59 -5.91 -2.66 6.68
CA GLU A 59 -6.26 -4.02 7.06
C GLU A 59 -5.33 -4.52 8.16
N GLU A 60 -5.89 -5.11 9.21
CA GLU A 60 -5.13 -5.81 10.24
C GLU A 60 -4.92 -7.27 9.82
N GLY A 61 -3.67 -7.69 9.64
CA GLY A 61 -3.34 -9.04 9.19
C GLY A 61 -1.85 -9.30 9.14
N ALA A 62 -1.46 -10.54 9.42
CA ALA A 62 -0.08 -11.00 9.25
C ALA A 62 0.17 -11.36 7.78
N ILE A 63 1.31 -10.92 7.25
CA ILE A 63 1.79 -11.34 5.93
C ILE A 63 2.63 -12.59 6.10
N THR A 64 2.19 -13.70 5.53
CA THR A 64 2.95 -14.96 5.50
C THR A 64 3.52 -15.16 4.09
N PRO A 65 4.85 -15.24 3.92
CA PRO A 65 5.46 -15.50 2.62
C PRO A 65 4.88 -16.77 2.00
N SER A 66 4.08 -16.61 0.95
CA SER A 66 3.44 -17.71 0.23
C SER A 66 2.91 -17.22 -1.13
N ASP A 67 2.47 -18.15 -1.97
CA ASP A 67 1.83 -17.82 -3.26
C ASP A 67 0.59 -16.92 -3.09
N LYS A 68 0.02 -16.83 -1.88
CA LYS A 68 -1.14 -15.99 -1.56
C LYS A 68 -0.78 -14.52 -1.32
N THR A 69 0.51 -14.17 -1.19
CA THR A 69 0.99 -12.81 -0.90
C THR A 69 1.84 -12.23 -2.03
N LEU A 70 1.63 -12.69 -3.27
CA LEU A 70 2.39 -12.25 -4.45
C LEU A 70 1.89 -10.94 -5.07
N PHE A 71 0.68 -10.48 -4.72
CA PHE A 71 0.05 -9.25 -5.19
C PHE A 71 0.35 -8.90 -6.67
N PRO A 72 0.07 -9.79 -7.64
CA PRO A 72 0.43 -9.57 -9.05
C PRO A 72 -0.37 -8.45 -9.70
N ASP A 73 -1.49 -8.05 -9.11
CA ASP A 73 -2.42 -7.06 -9.65
C ASP A 73 -2.12 -5.62 -9.17
N VAL A 74 -1.01 -5.39 -8.47
CA VAL A 74 -0.61 -4.04 -8.04
C VAL A 74 0.71 -3.60 -8.66
N ASP A 75 0.82 -2.31 -8.95
CA ASP A 75 2.02 -1.75 -9.58
C ASP A 75 3.18 -1.62 -8.57
N TRP A 76 2.87 -1.20 -7.32
CA TRP A 76 3.87 -0.94 -6.28
C TRP A 76 3.67 -1.85 -5.07
N LEU A 77 4.73 -2.55 -4.70
CA LEU A 77 4.87 -3.17 -3.40
C LEU A 77 5.76 -2.29 -2.52
N ILE A 78 5.20 -1.77 -1.43
CA ILE A 78 5.86 -0.85 -0.50
C ILE A 78 6.06 -1.58 0.83
N GLY A 79 7.23 -1.41 1.44
CA GLY A 79 7.56 -1.91 2.77
C GLY A 79 8.26 -0.82 3.57
N ASN A 80 7.54 0.26 3.91
CA ASN A 80 8.13 1.46 4.50
C ASN A 80 8.65 1.24 5.94
N HIS A 81 8.15 0.23 6.65
CA HIS A 81 8.63 -0.20 7.97
C HIS A 81 9.38 -1.54 7.87
N SER A 82 10.34 -1.64 6.94
CA SER A 82 11.06 -2.90 6.66
C SER A 82 11.81 -3.52 7.85
N ASP A 83 12.08 -2.75 8.89
CA ASP A 83 12.70 -3.18 10.15
C ASP A 83 11.77 -4.03 11.05
N GLU A 84 10.45 -4.00 10.83
CA GLU A 84 9.49 -4.97 11.40
C GLU A 84 9.18 -6.14 10.43
N LEU A 85 9.77 -6.14 9.23
CA LEU A 85 9.61 -7.17 8.17
C LEU A 85 10.85 -8.06 7.97
N THR A 86 11.92 -7.86 8.74
CA THR A 86 13.15 -8.64 8.62
C THR A 86 13.06 -9.95 9.43
N PRO A 87 13.29 -11.13 8.82
CA PRO A 87 14.20 -11.34 7.69
C PRO A 87 13.57 -12.09 6.49
N TRP A 88 12.52 -11.59 5.83
CA TRP A 88 11.94 -12.31 4.68
C TRP A 88 11.44 -11.44 3.52
N VAL A 89 12.14 -10.33 3.23
CA VAL A 89 12.05 -9.65 1.92
C VAL A 89 13.41 -9.73 1.24
#